data_AF-A0A538EDS9-F1
#
_entry.id   AF-A0A538EDS9-F1
#
_cell.length_a   1.000
_cell.length_b   1.000
_cell.length_c   1.000
_cell.angle_alpha   90.00
_cell.angle_beta   90.00
_cell.angle_gamma   90.00
#
_symmetry.space_group_name_H-M   'P 1'
#
loop_
_entity.id
_entity.type
_entity.pdbx_description
1 polymer ?
#
loop_
_entity_poly.entity_id
_entity_poly.type
_entity_poly.pdbx_seq_one_letter_code
_entity_poly.pdbx_strand_id
1 'polypeptide(L)' 'MQLRLSDPSYTDRLAHFLRSLGQTVLDAGPTRLEVDTPRSELEIYLRVWNVLYPDAEVQLAGTGEDAAPAA' A
#
# COMPACT_ATOMS: atom_id res chain seq x y z
N MET A 1 -5.85 0.38 6.20
CA MET A 1 -5.97 0.61 4.73
C MET A 1 -5.33 -0.55 3.98
N GLN A 2 -5.73 -0.80 2.73
CA GLN A 2 -5.15 -1.87 1.92
C GLN A 2 -4.37 -1.31 0.73
N LEU A 3 -3.19 -1.87 0.50
CA LEU A 3 -2.35 -1.63 -0.67
C LEU A 3 -2.44 -2.83 -1.61
N ARG A 4 -2.45 -2.55 -2.91
CA ARG A 4 -2.33 -3.57 -3.95
C ARG A 4 -1.19 -3.21 -4.89
N LEU A 5 -0.29 -4.15 -5.12
CA LEU A 5 0.83 -3.98 -6.03
C LEU A 5 0.54 -4.68 -7.37
N SER A 6 1.01 -4.09 -8.47
CA SER A 6 0.90 -4.70 -9.80
C SER A 6 1.89 -5.86 -9.99
N ASP A 7 3.07 -5.81 -9.34
CA ASP A 7 4.10 -6.85 -9.39
C ASP A 7 4.42 -7.37 -7.96
N PRO A 8 4.23 -8.68 -7.69
CA PRO A 8 4.51 -9.29 -6.38
C PRO A 8 5.98 -9.23 -5.96
N SER A 9 6.93 -9.04 -6.89
CA SER A 9 8.36 -8.96 -6.58
C SER A 9 8.71 -7.79 -5.65
N TYR A 10 7.83 -6.79 -5.60
CA TYR A 10 7.99 -5.59 -4.77
C TYR A 10 7.28 -5.65 -3.42
N THR A 11 6.41 -6.63 -3.18
CA THR A 11 5.55 -6.68 -1.98
C THR A 11 6.37 -6.72 -0.70
N ASP A 12 7.33 -7.64 -0.60
CA ASP A 12 8.21 -7.77 0.58
C ASP A 12 9.05 -6.51 0.79
N ARG A 13 9.48 -5.90 -0.31
CA ARG A 13 10.32 -4.70 -0.28
C ARG A 13 9.52 -3.49 0.19
N LEU A 14 8.28 -3.33 -0.26
CA LEU A 14 7.38 -2.27 0.19
C LEU A 14 7.02 -2.47 1.67
N ALA A 15 6.73 -3.70 2.08
CA ALA A 15 6.47 -4.02 3.48
C ALA A 15 7.67 -3.68 4.38
N HIS A 16 8.89 -4.04 3.95
CA HIS A 16 10.11 -3.70 4.66
C HIS A 16 10.35 -2.19 4.73
N PHE A 17 10.17 -1.47 3.61
CA PHE A 17 10.28 -0.02 3.55
C PHE A 17 9.36 0.67 4.56
N LEU A 18 8.06 0.34 4.54
CA LEU A 18 7.09 0.94 5.45
C LEU A 18 7.39 0.58 6.93
N ARG A 19 7.80 -0.66 7.22
CA ARG A 19 8.24 -1.05 8.57
C ARG A 19 9.48 -0.28 9.02
N SER A 20 10.42 0.01 8.12
CA SER A 20 11.60 0.81 8.44
C SER A 20 11.27 2.26 8.80
N LEU A 21 10.11 2.75 8.37
CA LEU A 21 9.53 4.05 8.72
C LEU A 21 8.65 3.99 9.98
N GLY A 22 8.64 2.85 10.69
CA GLY A 22 7.87 2.65 11.91
C GLY A 22 6.40 2.28 11.70
N GLN A 23 5.98 1.97 10.48
CA GLN A 23 4.58 1.64 10.18
C GLN A 23 4.27 0.17 10.49
N THR A 24 3.05 -0.08 10.98
CA THR A 24 2.53 -1.44 11.17
C THR A 24 2.00 -1.96 9.84
N VAL A 25 2.65 -3.01 9.31
CA VAL A 25 2.31 -3.63 8.02
C VAL A 25 2.03 -5.12 8.20
N LEU A 26 0.83 -5.54 7.79
CA LEU A 26 0.41 -6.93 7.70
C LEU A 26 0.49 -7.41 6.25
N ASP A 27 1.03 -8.61 6.07
CA ASP A 27 1.04 -9.28 4.76
C ASP A 27 -0.30 -9.97 4.55
N ALA A 28 -1.03 -9.54 3.52
CA ALA A 28 -2.34 -10.06 3.14
C ALA A 28 -2.28 -10.89 1.83
N GLY A 29 -1.07 -11.24 1.37
CA GLY A 29 -0.82 -12.08 0.22
C GLY A 29 0.18 -11.48 -0.79
N PRO A 30 0.46 -12.19 -1.90
CA PRO A 30 1.60 -11.90 -2.79
C PRO A 30 1.64 -10.49 -3.38
N THR A 31 0.50 -9.81 -3.48
CA THR A 31 0.38 -8.45 -4.03
C THR A 31 -0.40 -7.53 -3.10
N ARG A 32 -0.59 -7.90 -1.83
CA ARG A 32 -1.51 -7.21 -0.92
C ARG A 32 -0.86 -6.96 0.44
N LEU A 33 -0.90 -5.72 0.88
CA LEU A 33 -0.47 -5.33 2.22
C LEU A 33 -1.60 -4.58 2.91
N GLU A 34 -1.78 -4.82 4.20
CA GLU A 34 -2.61 -3.97 5.05
C GLU A 34 -1.70 -3.09 5.91
N VAL A 35 -2.04 -1.82 5.98
CA VAL A 35 -1.25 -0.80 6.67
C VAL A 35 -2.15 0.01 7.59
N ASP A 36 -1.72 0.14 8.84
CA ASP A 36 -2.35 0.99 9.84
C ASP A 36 -1.59 2.32 9.97
N THR A 37 -1.85 3.20 9.01
CA THR A 37 -1.26 4.54 8.88
C THR A 37 -2.35 5.49 8.41
N PRO A 38 -2.33 6.79 8.72
CA PRO A 38 -3.22 7.77 8.09
C PRO A 38 -2.98 7.87 6.58
N ARG A 39 -4.04 8.09 5.78
CA ARG A 39 -3.95 8.15 4.32
C ARG A 39 -2.98 9.21 3.81
N SER A 40 -3.05 10.42 4.36
CA SER A 40 -2.19 11.54 3.98
C SER A 40 -0.70 11.24 4.19
N GLU A 41 -0.38 10.57 5.30
CA GLU A 41 0.99 10.17 5.62
C GLU A 41 1.46 9.01 4.71
N LEU A 42 0.60 8.02 4.48
CA LEU A 42 0.90 6.90 3.59
C LEU A 42 1.16 7.36 2.15
N GLU A 43 0.41 8.36 1.65
CA GLU A 43 0.63 8.94 0.33
C GLU A 43 2.02 9.60 0.20
N ILE A 44 2.57 10.19 1.28
CA ILE A 44 3.93 10.74 1.27
C ILE A 44 4.96 9.62 1.15
N TYR A 45 4.80 8.54 1.91
CA TYR A 45 5.70 7.39 1.84
C TYR A 45 5.66 6.71 0.46
N LEU A 46 4.47 6.58 -0.12
CA LEU A 46 4.31 6.01 -1.46
C LEU A 46 4.92 6.91 -2.55
N ARG A 47 4.95 8.23 -2.38
CA ARG A 47 5.69 9.12 -3.29
C ARG A 47 7.19 8.87 -3.23
N VAL A 48 7.77 8.70 -2.04
CA VAL A 48 9.19 8.35 -1.88
C VAL A 48 9.49 6.99 -2.48
N TRP A 49 8.63 6.01 -2.21
CA TRP A 49 8.71 4.68 -2.81
C TRP A 49 8.75 4.74 -4.34
N ASN A 50 7.86 5.53 -4.95
CA ASN A 50 7.76 5.69 -6.40
C ASN A 50 9.04 6.31 -7.03
N VAL A 51 9.81 7.10 -6.27
CA VAL A 51 11.10 7.61 -6.74
C VAL A 51 12.17 6.50 -6.75
N LEU A 52 12.12 5.59 -5.77
CA LEU A 52 13.08 4.48 -5.67
C LEU A 52 12.75 3.35 -6.65
N TYR A 53 11.47 3.10 -6.90
CA TYR A 53 10.97 2.01 -7.73
C TYR A 53 9.83 2.52 -8.62
N PRO A 54 10.15 3.24 -9.72
CA PRO A 54 9.14 3.85 -10.59
C PRO A 54 8.23 2.82 -11.30
N ASP A 55 8.70 1.59 -11.46
CA ASP A 55 7.93 0.49 -12.07
C ASP A 55 7.03 -0.23 -11.05
N ALA A 56 7.18 0.05 -9.76
CA ALA A 56 6.42 -0.60 -8.69
C ALA A 56 5.11 0.15 -8.44
N GLU A 57 4.14 -0.05 -9.34
CA GLU A 57 2.80 0.53 -9.22
C GLU A 57 2.08 0.01 -7.96
N VAL A 58 1.60 0.95 -7.12
CA VAL A 58 0.86 0.66 -5.89
C VAL A 58 -0.48 1.39 -5.92
N GLN A 59 -1.56 0.63 -5.76
CA GLN A 59 -2.93 1.12 -5.67
C GLN A 59 -3.40 1.14 -4.22
N LEU A 60 -3.95 2.27 -3.79
CA LEU A 60 -4.55 2.41 -2.46
C LEU A 60 -6.02 1.97 -2.52
N ALA A 61 -6.33 0.78 -2.02
CA ALA A 61 -7.71 0.38 -1.78
C ALA A 61 -8.18 1.03 -0.47
N GLY A 62 -9.12 1.96 -0.60
CA GLY A 62 -9.77 2.57 0.57
C GLY A 62 -10.41 1.48 1.42
N THR A 63 -10.13 1.47 2.72
CA THR A 63 -10.87 0.64 3.67
C THR A 63 -12.28 1.24 3.84
N GLY A 64 -13.19 0.83 2.95
CA GLY A 64 -14.65 1.02 3.02
C GLY A 64 -15.20 2.36 2.53
N GLU A 65 -15.77 2.38 1.32
CA GLU A 65 -17.13 2.85 0.91
C GLU A 65 -17.15 3.12 -0.61
N ASP A 66 -17.07 2.05 -1.41
CA ASP A 66 -17.64 2.03 -2.77
C ASP A 66 -18.56 0.81 -2.85
N ALA A 67 -19.52 0.76 -1.93
CA ALA A 67 -20.77 0.07 -2.19
C ALA A 67 -21.65 1.09 -2.90
N ALA A 68 -21.56 1.16 -4.24
CA ALA A 68 -22.49 1.95 -5.03
C ALA A 68 -23.95 1.53 -4.69
N PRO A 69 -24.90 2.47 -4.66
CA PRO A 69 -26.28 2.20 -4.29
C PRO A 69 -26.93 1.38 -5.42
N ALA A 70 -27.34 0.16 -5.12
CA ALA A 70 -28.13 -0.65 -6.06
C ALA A 70 -29.61 -0.52 -5.73
N ALA A 71 -30.25 0.37 -6.49
CA ALA A 71 -31.64 0.42 -6.98
C ALA A 71 -32.79 -0.13 -6.10
#